data_AF-A0A7C5AA61-F1
#
_entry.id   AF-A0A7C5AA61-F1
#
_cell.length_a   1.000
_cell.length_b   1.000
_cell.length_c   1.000
_cell.angle_alpha   90.00
_cell.angle_beta   90.00
_cell.angle_gamma   90.00
#
_symmetry.space_group_name_H-M   'P 1'
#
loop_
_entity.id
_entity.type
_entity.pdbx_description
1 polymer ?
#
loop_
_entity_poly.entity_id
_entity_poly.type
_entity_poly.pdbx_seq_one_letter_code
_entity_poly.pdbx_strand_id
1 'polypeptide(L)'
;ELAGKAHGRVGCVCYFGGGPSSQMPFVIASAELIEERSERENRIIRICLETNLSMNRRYLERIAEISMATGGGIKADLKCWSTEILYALTGVRHRAAYENFRWLAKMHRERPEVPFARASTLLVPGYVDDEEIRQIASFIADLDPTIPYSLLAFHPTYWMDDMPYTSKRDAERYLEICRREGLERVRIGNPWLLR
;
A
#
# COMPACT_ATOMS: atom_id res chain seq x y z
N GLU A 1 -21.63 -3.86 -16.36
CA GLU A 1 -20.97 -3.01 -15.34
C GLU A 1 -19.63 -3.61 -14.91
N LEU A 2 -18.81 -2.91 -14.12
CA LEU A 2 -17.36 -3.14 -13.91
C LEU A 2 -16.93 -4.62 -13.78
N ALA A 3 -17.61 -5.42 -12.95
CA ALA A 3 -17.30 -6.85 -12.77
C ALA A 3 -17.31 -7.65 -14.08
N GLY A 4 -18.19 -7.32 -15.02
CA GLY A 4 -18.25 -7.95 -16.34
C GLY A 4 -17.03 -7.69 -17.22
N LYS A 5 -16.20 -6.70 -16.90
CA LYS A 5 -14.92 -6.43 -17.59
C LYS A 5 -13.83 -7.43 -17.18
N ALA A 6 -13.98 -8.14 -16.06
CA ALA A 6 -13.10 -9.23 -15.65
C ALA A 6 -13.39 -10.52 -16.45
N HIS A 7 -13.27 -10.45 -17.78
CA HIS A 7 -13.49 -11.57 -18.68
C HIS A 7 -12.37 -12.61 -18.62
N GLY A 8 -12.51 -13.75 -19.28
CA GLY A 8 -11.62 -14.93 -19.11
C GLY A 8 -10.13 -14.76 -19.43
N ARG A 9 -9.70 -13.61 -19.98
CA ARG A 9 -8.27 -13.29 -20.19
C ARG A 9 -7.67 -12.44 -19.07
N VAL A 10 -8.48 -12.00 -18.12
CA VAL A 10 -8.06 -11.12 -17.02
C VAL A 10 -7.57 -11.97 -15.85
N GLY A 11 -6.25 -12.00 -15.62
CA GLY A 11 -5.65 -12.75 -14.51
C GLY A 11 -5.64 -12.02 -13.16
N CYS A 12 -5.88 -10.70 -13.15
CA CYS A 12 -5.87 -9.88 -11.95
C CYS A 12 -6.77 -8.66 -12.11
N VAL A 13 -7.47 -8.29 -11.04
CA VAL A 13 -8.24 -7.05 -10.91
C VAL A 13 -7.69 -6.29 -9.70
N CYS A 14 -7.25 -5.06 -9.90
CA CYS A 14 -6.69 -4.22 -8.84
C CYS A 14 -7.55 -2.98 -8.67
N TYR A 15 -8.03 -2.74 -7.46
CA TYR A 15 -8.70 -1.50 -7.09
C TYR A 15 -7.65 -0.49 -6.61
N PHE A 16 -7.44 0.58 -7.37
CA PHE A 16 -6.49 1.66 -7.07
C PHE A 16 -6.94 2.96 -7.77
N GLY A 17 -6.19 4.05 -7.59
CA GLY A 17 -6.50 5.37 -8.18
C GLY A 17 -6.37 6.45 -7.13
N GLY A 18 -7.41 7.27 -6.93
CA GLY A 18 -7.44 8.21 -5.82
C GLY A 18 -7.42 7.49 -4.46
N GLY A 19 -8.53 6.85 -4.11
CA GLY A 19 -8.60 6.01 -2.93
C GLY A 19 -9.87 5.16 -2.93
N PRO A 20 -9.78 3.83 -3.12
CA PRO A 20 -10.97 2.96 -3.10
C PRO A 20 -11.76 3.04 -1.79
N SER A 21 -11.11 3.52 -0.72
CA SER A 21 -11.69 3.76 0.61
C SER A 21 -12.95 4.62 0.60
N SER A 22 -13.12 5.52 -0.39
CA SER A 22 -14.31 6.38 -0.49
C SER A 22 -15.56 5.65 -1.00
N GLN A 23 -15.39 4.48 -1.63
CA GLN A 23 -16.48 3.71 -2.24
C GLN A 23 -16.35 2.20 -1.94
N MET A 24 -15.91 1.85 -0.73
CA MET A 24 -15.70 0.46 -0.34
C MET A 24 -16.93 -0.45 -0.56
N PRO A 25 -18.18 -0.02 -0.32
CA PRO A 25 -19.34 -0.86 -0.65
C PRO A 25 -19.38 -1.30 -2.12
N PHE A 26 -19.05 -0.39 -3.05
CA PHE A 26 -18.99 -0.71 -4.47
C PHE A 26 -17.80 -1.62 -4.81
N VAL A 27 -16.64 -1.34 -4.23
CA VAL A 27 -15.42 -2.16 -4.39
C VAL A 27 -15.67 -3.60 -3.94
N ILE A 28 -16.27 -3.78 -2.77
CA ILE A 28 -16.59 -5.09 -2.22
C ILE A 28 -17.64 -5.80 -3.09
N ALA A 29 -18.77 -5.15 -3.39
CA ALA A 29 -19.81 -5.76 -4.21
C ALA A 29 -19.31 -6.19 -5.59
N SER A 30 -18.46 -5.37 -6.23
CA SER A 30 -17.86 -5.73 -7.52
C SER A 30 -16.81 -6.85 -7.38
N ALA A 31 -16.04 -6.90 -6.30
CA ALA A 31 -15.10 -7.98 -6.00
C ALA A 31 -15.83 -9.32 -5.76
N GLU A 32 -16.91 -9.33 -4.98
CA GLU A 32 -17.72 -10.53 -4.70
C GLU A 32 -18.31 -11.11 -5.99
N LEU A 33 -18.85 -10.26 -6.88
CA LEU A 33 -19.36 -10.72 -8.17
C LEU A 33 -18.27 -11.33 -9.07
N ILE A 34 -17.05 -10.80 -9.00
CA ILE A 34 -15.91 -11.33 -9.76
C ILE A 34 -15.45 -12.68 -9.18
N GLU A 35 -15.36 -12.78 -7.85
CA GLU A 35 -15.02 -14.00 -7.12
C GLU A 35 -16.02 -15.12 -7.42
N GLU A 36 -17.32 -14.90 -7.16
CA GLU A 36 -18.39 -15.88 -7.41
C GLU A 36 -18.42 -16.35 -8.87
N ARG A 37 -18.21 -15.44 -9.81
CA ARG A 37 -18.13 -15.78 -11.23
C ARG A 37 -16.89 -16.63 -11.53
N SER A 38 -15.74 -16.27 -10.97
CA SER A 38 -14.49 -16.99 -11.21
C SER A 38 -14.51 -18.41 -10.64
N GLU A 39 -15.15 -18.62 -9.49
CA GLU A 39 -15.37 -19.93 -8.90
C GLU A 39 -16.25 -20.81 -9.80
N ARG A 40 -17.37 -20.27 -10.30
CA ARG A 40 -18.25 -20.98 -11.25
C ARG A 40 -17.56 -21.33 -12.56
N GLU A 41 -16.67 -20.47 -13.03
CA GLU A 41 -15.88 -20.68 -14.25
C GLU A 41 -14.62 -21.55 -14.01
N ASN A 42 -14.36 -21.97 -12.77
CA ASN A 42 -13.13 -22.63 -12.33
C ASN A 42 -11.86 -21.91 -12.83
N ARG A 43 -11.86 -20.59 -12.71
CA ARG A 43 -10.86 -19.70 -13.29
C ARG A 43 -10.04 -19.01 -12.21
N ILE A 44 -8.72 -19.03 -12.37
CA ILE A 44 -7.82 -18.27 -11.51
C ILE A 44 -7.93 -16.78 -11.85
N ILE A 45 -8.31 -15.98 -10.86
CA ILE A 45 -8.23 -14.52 -10.89
C ILE A 45 -7.72 -14.05 -9.54
N ARG A 46 -6.89 -12.99 -9.52
CA ARG A 46 -6.44 -12.34 -8.29
C ARG A 46 -7.18 -11.03 -8.10
N ILE A 47 -7.69 -10.78 -6.90
CA ILE A 47 -8.31 -9.50 -6.56
C ILE A 47 -7.39 -8.78 -5.58
N CYS A 48 -6.95 -7.58 -5.95
CA CYS A 48 -5.99 -6.78 -5.19
C CYS A 48 -6.54 -5.41 -4.85
N LEU A 49 -5.98 -4.80 -3.80
CA LEU A 49 -6.33 -3.45 -3.35
C LEU A 49 -5.07 -2.62 -3.13
N GLU A 50 -5.06 -1.39 -3.64
CA GLU A 50 -4.08 -0.36 -3.28
C GLU A 50 -4.81 0.84 -2.69
N THR A 51 -4.38 1.27 -1.50
CA THR A 51 -5.13 2.24 -0.70
C THR A 51 -4.25 2.95 0.32
N ASN A 52 -4.69 4.14 0.76
CA ASN A 52 -4.13 4.82 1.92
C ASN A 52 -4.50 4.15 3.27
N LEU A 53 -5.36 3.12 3.22
CA LEU A 53 -5.76 2.30 4.37
C LEU A 53 -6.56 3.05 5.46
N SER A 54 -7.06 4.26 5.17
CA SER A 54 -7.85 5.09 6.10
C SER A 54 -9.35 4.74 6.15
N MET A 55 -9.73 3.53 5.70
CA MET A 55 -11.12 3.07 5.69
C MET A 55 -11.55 2.47 7.03
N ASN A 56 -12.87 2.28 7.20
CA ASN A 56 -13.40 1.51 8.31
C ASN A 56 -12.88 0.07 8.28
N ARG A 57 -12.48 -0.45 9.44
CA ARG A 57 -11.93 -1.80 9.60
C ARG A 57 -12.79 -2.90 8.97
N ARG A 58 -14.12 -2.83 9.09
CA ARG A 58 -15.02 -3.87 8.54
C ARG A 58 -14.91 -3.99 7.03
N TYR A 59 -14.69 -2.88 6.33
CA TYR A 59 -14.48 -2.91 4.88
C TYR A 59 -13.12 -3.50 4.50
N LEU A 60 -12.08 -3.18 5.28
CA LEU A 60 -10.77 -3.79 5.10
C LEU A 60 -10.80 -5.30 5.34
N GLU A 61 -11.48 -5.74 6.40
CA GLU A 61 -11.67 -7.16 6.72
C GLU A 61 -12.28 -7.90 5.53
N ARG A 62 -13.40 -7.39 5.02
CA ARG A 62 -14.11 -8.06 3.92
C ARG A 62 -13.30 -8.13 2.62
N ILE A 63 -12.66 -7.03 2.20
CA ILE A 63 -11.86 -7.05 0.97
C ILE A 63 -10.56 -7.85 1.14
N ALA A 64 -10.02 -7.95 2.36
CA ALA A 64 -8.85 -8.76 2.66
C ALA A 64 -9.17 -10.26 2.57
N GLU A 65 -10.33 -10.70 3.06
CA GLU A 65 -10.81 -12.09 2.87
C GLU A 65 -10.86 -12.46 1.38
N ILE A 66 -11.53 -11.65 0.56
CA ILE A 66 -11.65 -11.87 -0.89
C ILE A 66 -10.27 -11.88 -1.55
N SER A 67 -9.41 -10.91 -1.19
CA SER A 67 -8.05 -10.83 -1.74
C SER A 67 -7.22 -12.06 -1.35
N MET A 68 -7.39 -12.59 -0.14
CA MET A 68 -6.68 -13.78 0.32
C MET A 68 -7.16 -15.02 -0.44
N ALA A 69 -8.47 -15.24 -0.50
CA ALA A 69 -9.11 -16.37 -1.18
C ALA A 69 -8.74 -16.44 -2.67
N THR A 70 -8.70 -15.29 -3.34
CA THR A 70 -8.36 -15.19 -4.77
C THR A 70 -6.84 -15.17 -5.04
N GLY A 71 -5.98 -15.23 -4.02
CA GLY A 71 -4.54 -15.16 -4.21
C GLY A 71 -4.00 -13.77 -4.55
N GLY A 72 -4.81 -12.72 -4.44
CA GLY A 72 -4.43 -11.31 -4.56
C GLY A 72 -3.87 -10.73 -3.26
N GLY A 73 -3.60 -9.42 -3.21
CA GLY A 73 -2.95 -8.80 -2.05
C GLY A 73 -3.27 -7.31 -1.90
N ILE A 74 -2.85 -6.76 -0.77
CA ILE A 74 -3.14 -5.38 -0.39
C ILE A 74 -1.85 -4.59 -0.25
N LYS A 75 -1.77 -3.47 -0.95
CA LYS A 75 -0.70 -2.47 -0.85
C LYS A 75 -1.23 -1.23 -0.12
N ALA A 76 -0.55 -0.85 0.94
CA ALA A 76 -0.91 0.28 1.78
C ALA A 76 0.09 1.43 1.64
N ASP A 77 -0.41 2.64 1.43
CA ASP A 77 0.41 3.85 1.44
C ASP A 77 0.51 4.43 2.86
N LEU A 78 1.63 4.16 3.52
CA LEU A 78 2.01 4.76 4.80
C LEU A 78 2.75 6.06 4.50
N LYS A 79 2.03 7.18 4.50
CA LYS A 79 2.53 8.46 3.95
C LYS A 79 3.67 9.08 4.75
N CYS A 80 3.58 9.00 6.08
CA CYS A 80 4.46 9.67 7.02
C CYS A 80 4.13 9.17 8.44
N TRP A 81 5.09 9.23 9.35
CA TRP A 81 4.93 8.85 10.75
C TRP A 81 4.29 9.97 11.56
N SER A 82 4.83 11.18 11.52
CA SER A 82 4.41 12.30 12.36
C SER A 82 2.99 12.78 12.03
N THR A 83 2.24 13.16 13.07
CA THR A 83 0.86 13.65 12.93
C THR A 83 0.81 14.99 12.21
N GLU A 84 1.81 15.84 12.44
CA GLU A 84 1.94 17.18 11.89
C GLU A 84 2.20 17.11 10.38
N ILE A 85 3.13 16.25 9.97
CA ILE A 85 3.43 15.98 8.56
C ILE A 85 2.22 15.33 7.88
N LEU A 86 1.54 14.38 8.54
CA LEU A 86 0.32 13.78 8.01
C LEU A 86 -0.75 14.83 7.75
N TYR A 87 -0.95 15.74 8.70
CA TYR A 87 -1.92 16.82 8.56
C TYR A 87 -1.53 17.77 7.43
N ALA A 88 -0.26 18.13 7.31
CA ALA A 88 0.23 19.00 6.24
C ALA A 88 0.05 18.37 4.85
N LEU A 89 0.33 17.07 4.71
CA LEU A 89 0.25 16.36 3.42
C LEU A 89 -1.17 15.94 3.03
N THR A 90 -2.07 15.74 4.00
CA THR A 90 -3.36 15.07 3.74
C THR A 90 -4.59 15.73 4.37
N GLY A 91 -4.41 16.67 5.29
CA GLY A 91 -5.49 17.24 6.10
C GLY A 91 -6.03 16.30 7.19
N VAL A 92 -5.45 15.11 7.38
CA VAL A 92 -5.88 14.11 8.36
C VAL A 92 -4.96 14.09 9.58
N ARG A 93 -5.52 13.89 10.79
CA ARG A 93 -4.76 13.76 12.05
C ARG A 93 -4.83 12.37 12.69
N HIS A 94 -5.79 11.53 12.29
CA HIS A 94 -5.94 10.21 12.89
C HIS A 94 -5.03 9.17 12.21
N ARG A 95 -4.53 8.19 12.99
CA ARG A 95 -3.57 7.18 12.52
C ARG A 95 -4.21 5.83 12.16
N ALA A 96 -5.48 5.84 11.73
CA ALA A 96 -6.25 4.65 11.35
C ALA A 96 -5.51 3.74 10.34
N ALA A 97 -4.74 4.32 9.41
CA ALA A 97 -3.92 3.55 8.46
C ALA A 97 -2.93 2.61 9.16
N TYR A 98 -2.26 3.06 10.23
CA TYR A 98 -1.30 2.25 10.98
C TYR A 98 -1.99 1.15 11.78
N GLU A 99 -3.14 1.43 12.39
CA GLU A 99 -3.94 0.43 13.10
C GLU A 99 -4.46 -0.66 12.15
N ASN A 100 -4.93 -0.25 10.97
CA ASN A 100 -5.35 -1.14 9.90
C ASN A 100 -4.19 -1.96 9.33
N PHE A 101 -3.01 -1.35 9.18
CA PHE A 101 -1.84 -2.07 8.69
C PHE A 101 -1.36 -3.12 9.69
N ARG A 102 -1.37 -2.81 10.99
CA ARG A 102 -1.09 -3.78 12.07
C ARG A 102 -2.00 -5.00 12.00
N TRP A 103 -3.27 -4.81 11.65
CA TRP A 103 -4.19 -5.93 11.47
C TRP A 103 -3.89 -6.71 10.19
N LEU A 104 -3.66 -6.01 9.08
CA LEU A 104 -3.33 -6.62 7.78
C LEU A 104 -2.04 -7.46 7.85
N ALA A 105 -1.06 -7.01 8.62
CA ALA A 105 0.20 -7.73 8.85
C ALA A 105 -0.01 -9.10 9.53
N LYS A 106 -1.08 -9.28 10.32
CA LYS A 106 -1.39 -10.60 10.91
C LYS A 106 -1.72 -11.62 9.83
N MET A 107 -2.49 -11.22 8.82
CA MET A 107 -2.82 -12.06 7.67
C MET A 107 -1.63 -12.30 6.74
N HIS A 108 -0.62 -11.42 6.75
CA HIS A 108 0.56 -11.58 5.90
C HIS A 108 1.27 -12.92 6.12
N ARG A 109 1.34 -13.35 7.38
CA ARG A 109 2.00 -14.60 7.79
C ARG A 109 1.30 -15.86 7.27
N GLU A 110 0.03 -15.77 6.90
CA GLU A 110 -0.72 -16.91 6.34
C GLU A 110 -0.27 -17.25 4.91
N ARG A 111 0.40 -16.31 4.22
CA ARG A 111 0.88 -16.52 2.84
C ARG A 111 2.30 -15.97 2.61
N PRO A 112 3.35 -16.71 3.02
CA PRO A 112 4.73 -16.23 2.97
C PRO A 112 5.33 -16.19 1.55
N GLU A 113 4.93 -17.10 0.67
CA GLU A 113 5.51 -17.20 -0.69
C GLU A 113 5.16 -15.97 -1.55
N VAL A 114 3.89 -15.57 -1.53
CA VAL A 114 3.38 -14.40 -2.25
C VAL A 114 2.88 -13.36 -1.24
N PRO A 115 3.61 -12.25 -1.02
CA PRO A 115 3.26 -11.25 -0.03
C PRO A 115 1.79 -10.84 -0.09
N PHE A 116 1.09 -10.96 1.03
CA PHE A 116 -0.29 -10.49 1.12
C PHE A 116 -0.31 -8.97 1.36
N ALA A 117 0.22 -8.52 2.49
CA ALA A 117 0.48 -7.11 2.78
C ALA A 117 1.74 -6.58 2.06
N ARG A 118 1.70 -5.30 1.64
CA ARG A 118 2.83 -4.49 1.15
C ARG A 118 2.66 -3.06 1.65
N ALA A 119 3.76 -2.35 1.89
CA ALA A 119 3.74 -0.94 2.23
C ALA A 119 4.49 -0.09 1.19
N SER A 120 4.11 1.18 1.10
CA SER A 120 4.86 2.21 0.39
C SER A 120 4.83 3.55 1.11
N THR A 121 5.89 4.34 0.91
CA THR A 121 5.97 5.73 1.35
C THR A 121 6.51 6.58 0.20
N LEU A 122 5.86 7.72 -0.07
CA LEU A 122 6.33 8.69 -1.04
C LEU A 122 7.38 9.60 -0.39
N LEU A 123 8.58 9.67 -0.96
CA LEU A 123 9.72 10.39 -0.41
C LEU A 123 9.67 11.88 -0.75
N VAL A 124 8.70 12.60 -0.17
CA VAL A 124 8.51 14.05 -0.41
C VAL A 124 9.63 14.84 0.28
N PRO A 125 10.53 15.52 -0.46
CA PRO A 125 11.64 16.26 0.16
C PRO A 125 11.15 17.35 1.12
N GLY A 126 11.84 17.54 2.24
CA GLY A 126 11.48 18.51 3.27
C GLY A 126 10.31 18.11 4.17
N TYR A 127 9.51 17.10 3.78
CA TYR A 127 8.43 16.55 4.60
C TYR A 127 8.78 15.17 5.16
N VAL A 128 9.40 14.31 4.36
CA VAL A 128 9.83 12.97 4.76
C VAL A 128 11.34 12.99 4.97
N ASP A 129 11.75 12.79 6.21
CA ASP A 129 13.15 12.80 6.65
C ASP A 129 13.61 11.43 7.18
N ASP A 130 14.84 11.39 7.70
CA ASP A 130 15.45 10.18 8.26
C ASP A 130 14.64 9.60 9.43
N GLU A 131 14.02 10.43 10.26
CA GLU A 131 13.25 9.98 11.42
C GLU A 131 11.89 9.41 10.99
N GLU A 132 11.21 10.06 10.03
CA GLU A 132 9.97 9.54 9.45
C GLU A 132 10.17 8.15 8.86
N ILE A 133 11.25 7.95 8.09
CA ILE A 133 11.57 6.65 7.49
C ILE A 133 11.97 5.63 8.54
N ARG A 134 12.78 6.00 9.54
CA ARG A 134 13.18 5.13 10.65
C ARG A 134 11.94 4.57 11.35
N GLN A 135 11.03 5.45 11.73
CA GLN A 135 9.84 5.07 12.49
C GLN A 135 8.88 4.18 11.69
N ILE A 136 8.66 4.48 10.40
CA ILE A 136 7.84 3.62 9.54
C ILE A 136 8.51 2.26 9.35
N ALA A 137 9.83 2.23 9.09
CA ALA A 137 10.55 1.00 8.86
C ALA A 137 10.57 0.09 10.10
N SER A 138 10.88 0.66 11.27
CA SER A 138 10.82 -0.05 12.55
C SER A 138 9.40 -0.57 12.83
N PHE A 139 8.37 0.25 12.61
CA PHE A 139 6.99 -0.19 12.75
C PHE A 139 6.64 -1.38 11.85
N ILE A 140 7.07 -1.37 10.58
CA ILE A 140 6.81 -2.50 9.67
C ILE A 140 7.61 -3.73 10.11
N ALA A 141 8.88 -3.58 10.46
CA ALA A 141 9.75 -4.67 10.88
C ALA A 141 9.26 -5.36 12.17
N ASP A 142 8.79 -4.57 13.14
CA ASP A 142 8.16 -5.07 14.38
C ASP A 142 6.91 -5.92 14.10
N LEU A 143 6.18 -5.61 13.04
CA LEU A 143 5.03 -6.40 12.62
C LEU A 143 5.47 -7.68 11.92
N ASP A 144 6.29 -7.54 10.88
CA ASP A 144 6.89 -8.65 10.15
C ASP A 144 7.99 -8.12 9.19
N PRO A 145 9.26 -8.50 9.36
CA PRO A 145 10.36 -7.98 8.55
C PRO A 145 10.32 -8.42 7.09
N THR A 146 9.51 -9.43 6.77
CA THR A 146 9.35 -9.97 5.41
C THR A 146 8.33 -9.18 4.57
N ILE A 147 7.56 -8.27 5.18
CA ILE A 147 6.60 -7.41 4.46
C ILE A 147 7.36 -6.50 3.48
N PRO A 148 7.05 -6.54 2.18
CA PRO A 148 7.69 -5.67 1.22
C PRO A 148 7.37 -4.19 1.47
N TYR A 149 8.41 -3.37 1.50
CA TYR A 149 8.31 -1.92 1.64
C TYR A 149 8.96 -1.20 0.45
N SER A 150 8.22 -0.32 -0.21
CA SER A 150 8.72 0.45 -1.37
C SER A 150 8.83 1.94 -1.03
N LEU A 151 10.04 2.48 -1.16
CA LEU A 151 10.32 3.91 -1.05
C LEU A 151 10.13 4.57 -2.42
N LEU A 152 9.05 5.31 -2.61
CA LEU A 152 8.66 5.86 -3.91
C LEU A 152 9.29 7.25 -4.11
N ALA A 153 10.01 7.44 -5.21
CA ALA A 153 10.56 8.75 -5.55
C ALA A 153 9.42 9.75 -5.85
N PHE A 154 9.56 10.97 -5.31
CA PHE A 154 8.63 12.07 -5.51
C PHE A 154 8.85 12.76 -6.86
N HIS A 155 7.74 13.04 -7.56
CA HIS A 155 7.71 13.85 -8.76
C HIS A 155 6.92 15.14 -8.47
N PRO A 156 7.55 16.32 -8.53
CA PRO A 156 6.88 17.61 -8.34
C PRO A 156 5.79 17.80 -9.40
N THR A 157 4.54 17.96 -8.97
CA THR A 157 3.38 18.18 -9.85
C THR A 157 2.20 18.71 -9.03
N TYR A 158 1.13 19.12 -9.70
CA TYR A 158 -0.09 19.65 -9.09
C TYR A 158 0.22 20.83 -8.14
N TRP A 159 -0.22 20.80 -6.88
CA TRP A 159 0.05 21.87 -5.89
C TRP A 159 1.46 21.85 -5.29
N MET A 160 2.35 20.95 -5.74
CA MET A 160 3.72 20.83 -5.23
C MET A 160 4.72 20.78 -6.40
N ASP A 161 4.47 21.57 -7.45
CA ASP A 161 5.31 21.64 -8.65
C ASP A 161 6.58 22.49 -8.47
N ASP A 162 6.63 23.30 -7.42
CA ASP A 162 7.77 24.10 -6.97
C ASP A 162 8.77 23.33 -6.09
N MET A 163 8.37 22.14 -5.61
CA MET A 163 9.20 21.29 -4.76
C MET A 163 10.33 20.60 -5.56
N PRO A 164 11.46 20.26 -4.93
CA PRO A 164 12.50 19.48 -5.60
C PRO A 164 12.07 18.01 -5.78
N TYR A 165 12.71 17.33 -6.73
CA TYR A 165 12.65 15.86 -6.84
C TYR A 165 13.35 15.21 -5.65
N THR A 166 13.00 13.95 -5.34
CA THR A 166 13.81 13.15 -4.41
C THR A 166 15.22 12.96 -4.98
N SER A 167 16.24 13.30 -4.18
CA SER A 167 17.62 13.06 -4.59
C SER A 167 17.98 11.58 -4.52
N LYS A 168 18.86 11.11 -5.41
CA LYS A 168 19.38 9.73 -5.35
C LYS A 168 20.05 9.44 -4.00
N ARG A 169 20.80 10.42 -3.48
CA ARG A 169 21.49 10.32 -2.20
C ARG A 169 20.52 10.10 -1.04
N ASP A 170 19.40 10.83 -1.00
CA ASP A 170 18.40 10.67 0.07
C ASP A 170 17.70 9.32 -0.05
N ALA A 171 17.30 8.91 -1.27
CA ALA A 171 16.65 7.62 -1.47
C ALA A 171 17.54 6.43 -1.07
N GLU A 172 18.84 6.47 -1.39
CA GLU A 172 19.82 5.46 -0.96
C GLU A 172 20.04 5.48 0.55
N ARG A 173 20.08 6.67 1.17
CA ARG A 173 20.16 6.82 2.63
C ARG A 173 18.94 6.21 3.33
N TYR A 174 17.74 6.52 2.85
CA TYR A 174 16.49 5.98 3.39
C TYR A 174 16.40 4.45 3.22
N LEU A 175 16.85 3.92 2.08
CA LEU A 175 16.94 2.48 1.86
C LEU A 175 17.84 1.79 2.90
N GLU A 176 18.98 2.41 3.23
CA GLU A 176 19.90 1.92 4.24
C GLU A 176 19.30 1.99 5.66
N ILE A 177 18.59 3.08 5.99
CA ILE A 177 17.85 3.18 7.26
C ILE A 177 16.87 2.02 7.38
N CYS A 178 16.05 1.77 6.36
CA CYS A 178 15.08 0.67 6.40
C CYS A 178 15.71 -0.71 6.66
N ARG A 179 16.89 -0.97 6.06
CA ARG A 179 17.63 -2.22 6.29
C ARG A 179 18.14 -2.32 7.72
N ARG A 180 18.63 -1.22 8.28
CA ARG A 180 19.12 -1.18 9.67
C ARG A 180 18.01 -1.39 10.69
N GLU A 181 16.80 -0.92 10.39
CA GLU A 181 15.61 -1.19 11.20
C GLU A 181 15.07 -2.62 11.05
N GLY A 182 15.72 -3.46 10.23
CA GLY A 182 15.45 -4.90 10.16
C GLY A 182 14.54 -5.34 9.02
N LEU A 183 14.19 -4.47 8.07
CA LEU A 183 13.39 -4.88 6.90
C LEU A 183 14.23 -5.71 5.92
N GLU A 184 13.72 -6.91 5.59
CA GLU A 184 14.37 -7.82 4.64
C GLU A 184 14.05 -7.47 3.18
N ARG A 185 12.86 -6.89 2.95
CA ARG A 185 12.30 -6.67 1.60
C ARG A 185 12.01 -5.21 1.35
N VAL A 186 13.06 -4.38 1.30
CA VAL A 186 12.94 -2.96 0.98
C VAL A 186 13.58 -2.62 -0.37
N ARG A 187 12.96 -1.71 -1.12
CA ARG A 187 13.49 -1.19 -2.39
C ARG A 187 13.13 0.27 -2.63
N ILE A 188 13.89 0.92 -3.50
CA ILE A 188 13.50 2.19 -4.10
C ILE A 188 12.59 1.89 -5.30
N GLY A 189 11.36 2.40 -5.26
CA GLY A 189 10.44 2.39 -6.38
C GLY A 189 10.76 3.53 -7.36
N ASN A 190 10.33 3.36 -8.61
CA ASN A 190 10.42 4.39 -9.65
C ASN A 190 11.76 5.17 -9.69
N PRO A 191 12.93 4.48 -9.67
CA PRO A 191 14.23 5.13 -9.52
C PRO A 191 14.62 6.06 -10.67
N TRP A 192 13.96 5.93 -11.83
CA TRP A 192 14.13 6.84 -12.98
C TRP A 192 13.65 8.27 -12.71
N LEU A 193 12.96 8.53 -11.59
CA LEU A 193 12.55 9.88 -11.17
C LEU A 193 13.57 10.55 -10.22
N LEU A 194 14.58 9.81 -9.75
CA LEU A 194 15.61 10.36 -8.86
C LEU A 194 16.49 11.37 -9.60
N ARG A 195 16.87 12.44 -8.90
CA ARG A 195 17.80 13.47 -9.40
C ARG A 195 19.12 13.46 -8.64
#